data_AF-A0A1W9TLB4-F1
#
_entry.id   AF-A0A1W9TLB4-F1
#
_cell.length_a   1.000
_cell.length_b   1.000
_cell.length_c   1.000
_cell.angle_alpha   90.00
_cell.angle_beta   90.00
_cell.angle_gamma   90.00
#
_symmetry.space_group_name_H-M   'P 1'
#
loop_
_entity.id
_entity.type
_entity.pdbx_description
1 polymer ?
#
loop_
_entity_poly.entity_id
_entity_poly.type
_entity_poly.pdbx_seq_one_letter_code
_entity_poly.pdbx_strand_id
1 'polypeptide(L)'
;MQQWWLKMSKELNHMADIMFELSGNSIEEVLEDLCESFNKVFNPVVDGMKREYVYDIKAKELDDIIFDIGNYSLNKINEGLFPSKVENMGDKIKIHFSKIHRLNTSMELKAIAYPKIIQNENPIKMHVIFDV
;
A
#
# COMPACT_ATOMS: atom_id res chain seq x y z
N MET A 1 -27.37 -36.22 23.67
CA MET A 1 -27.04 -36.18 22.23
C MET A 1 -27.08 -34.72 21.80
N GLN A 2 -25.94 -34.03 21.72
CA GLN A 2 -25.89 -32.62 21.31
C GLN A 2 -25.74 -32.54 19.79
N GLN A 3 -26.66 -31.82 19.14
CA GLN A 3 -26.65 -31.56 17.70
C GLN A 3 -25.52 -30.58 17.35
N TRP A 4 -24.70 -30.94 16.37
CA TRP A 4 -23.72 -30.05 15.75
C TRP A 4 -24.43 -29.19 14.72
N TRP A 5 -24.25 -27.86 14.76
CA TRP A 5 -24.63 -26.99 13.66
C TRP A 5 -23.59 -27.13 12.55
N LEU A 6 -23.98 -27.77 11.44
CA LEU A 6 -23.18 -27.76 10.21
C LEU A 6 -23.18 -26.33 9.66
N LYS A 7 -22.11 -25.56 9.93
CA LYS A 7 -21.86 -24.30 9.21
C LYS A 7 -21.42 -24.65 7.79
N MET A 8 -22.33 -24.59 6.83
CA MET A 8 -21.99 -24.64 5.41
C MET A 8 -21.74 -23.22 4.91
N SER A 9 -20.56 -22.67 5.22
CA SER A 9 -20.09 -21.45 4.59
C SER A 9 -19.85 -21.71 3.10
N LYS A 10 -20.51 -20.96 2.24
CA LYS A 10 -20.29 -20.99 0.79
C LYS A 10 -19.59 -19.71 0.38
N GLU A 11 -18.37 -19.84 -0.12
CA GLU A 11 -17.65 -18.74 -0.75
C GLU A 11 -18.36 -18.38 -2.07
N LEU A 12 -18.54 -17.09 -2.30
CA LEU A 12 -19.08 -16.55 -3.55
C LEU A 12 -17.96 -15.76 -4.20
N ASN A 13 -17.82 -15.89 -5.53
CA ASN A 13 -16.75 -15.30 -6.35
C ASN A 13 -16.35 -13.90 -5.88
N HIS A 14 -15.13 -13.77 -5.36
CA HIS A 14 -14.50 -12.48 -5.09
C HIS A 14 -13.92 -11.95 -6.40
N MET A 15 -14.30 -10.73 -6.79
CA MET A 15 -13.72 -10.07 -7.96
C MET A 15 -12.25 -9.71 -7.71
N ALA A 16 -11.50 -9.62 -8.81
CA ALA A 16 -10.05 -9.76 -8.91
C ALA A 16 -9.26 -8.80 -8.02
N ASP A 17 -8.52 -9.37 -7.06
CA ASP A 17 -7.43 -8.69 -6.39
C ASP A 17 -6.27 -8.42 -7.37
N ILE A 18 -5.57 -7.31 -7.18
CA ILE A 18 -4.33 -7.01 -7.93
C ILE A 18 -3.15 -7.26 -7.02
N MET A 19 -2.22 -8.11 -7.45
CA MET A 19 -1.00 -8.40 -6.71
C MET A 19 0.20 -7.74 -7.37
N PHE A 20 1.03 -7.09 -6.57
CA PHE A 20 2.34 -6.59 -6.95
C PHE A 20 3.43 -7.25 -6.11
N GLU A 21 4.57 -7.55 -6.74
CA GLU A 21 5.82 -7.81 -6.02
C GLU A 21 6.56 -6.49 -5.88
N LEU A 22 6.77 -6.06 -4.64
CA LEU A 22 7.60 -4.92 -4.30
C LEU A 22 9.02 -5.39 -4.01
N SER A 23 10.01 -4.61 -4.42
CA SER A 23 11.41 -4.92 -4.15
C SER A 23 12.26 -3.68 -3.87
N GLY A 24 13.23 -3.82 -2.97
CA GLY A 24 14.16 -2.75 -2.66
C GLY A 24 15.29 -3.21 -1.73
N ASN A 25 16.40 -2.49 -1.72
CA ASN A 25 17.53 -2.74 -0.82
C ASN A 25 17.37 -2.08 0.55
N SER A 26 16.32 -1.26 0.70
CA SER A 26 15.96 -0.57 1.94
C SER A 26 14.45 -0.42 2.05
N ILE A 27 13.95 -0.09 3.23
CA ILE A 27 12.52 0.21 3.45
C ILE A 27 12.03 1.40 2.61
N GLU A 28 12.91 2.38 2.37
CA GLU A 28 12.62 3.53 1.52
C GLU A 28 12.34 3.08 0.08
N GLU A 29 13.24 2.26 -0.49
CA GLU A 29 13.07 1.72 -1.84
C GLU A 29 11.81 0.85 -1.97
N VAL A 30 11.48 0.04 -0.96
CA VAL A 30 10.24 -0.77 -0.95
C VAL A 30 9.00 0.13 -0.93
N LEU A 31 9.02 1.23 -0.16
CA LEU A 31 7.93 2.20 -0.12
C LEU A 31 7.83 3.04 -1.39
N GLU A 32 8.95 3.34 -2.04
CA GLU A 32 8.96 3.97 -3.37
C GLU A 32 8.33 3.04 -4.41
N ASP A 33 8.65 1.75 -4.39
CA ASP A 33 8.04 0.75 -5.26
C ASP A 33 6.53 0.57 -4.96
N LEU A 34 6.12 0.70 -3.69
CA LEU A 34 4.70 0.80 -3.33
C LEU A 34 4.04 2.04 -3.97
N CYS A 35 4.68 3.21 -3.92
CA CYS A 35 4.18 4.41 -4.58
C CYS A 35 4.03 4.22 -6.10
N GLU A 36 5.01 3.54 -6.70
CA GLU A 36 4.99 3.19 -8.13
C GLU A 36 3.85 2.21 -8.45
N SER A 37 3.55 1.25 -7.57
CA SER A 37 2.39 0.36 -7.75
C SER A 37 1.06 1.12 -7.73
N PHE A 38 0.90 2.12 -6.86
CA PHE A 38 -0.26 3.02 -6.94
C PHE A 38 -0.27 3.83 -8.25
N ASN A 39 0.90 4.26 -8.73
CA ASN A 39 1.01 4.99 -10.00
C ASN A 39 0.51 4.13 -11.16
N LYS A 40 0.94 2.87 -11.22
CA LYS A 40 0.48 1.89 -12.22
C LYS A 40 -1.03 1.67 -12.19
N VAL A 41 -1.64 1.68 -11.00
CA VAL A 41 -3.09 1.49 -10.85
C VAL A 41 -3.88 2.75 -11.24
N PHE A 42 -3.54 3.90 -10.65
CA PHE A 42 -4.35 5.11 -10.74
C PHE A 42 -3.95 6.05 -11.88
N ASN A 43 -2.69 5.93 -12.35
CA ASN A 43 -2.06 6.78 -13.35
C ASN A 43 -2.43 8.26 -13.17
N PRO A 44 -2.05 8.87 -12.03
CA PRO A 44 -2.51 10.19 -11.66
C PRO A 44 -1.79 11.28 -12.47
N VAL A 45 -2.47 12.39 -12.73
CA VAL A 45 -1.82 13.66 -13.06
C VAL A 45 -1.79 14.52 -11.81
N VAL A 46 -0.60 14.86 -11.36
CA VAL A 46 -0.36 15.56 -10.09
C VAL A 46 0.29 16.93 -10.32
N ASP A 47 0.07 17.85 -9.38
CA ASP A 47 0.78 19.13 -9.27
C ASP A 47 2.04 18.99 -8.38
N GLY A 48 2.65 20.10 -8.01
CA GLY A 48 3.69 20.14 -6.98
C GLY A 48 3.23 19.59 -5.62
N MET A 49 4.22 19.26 -4.78
CA MET A 49 4.03 18.74 -3.42
C MET A 49 3.22 19.73 -2.56
N LYS A 50 2.21 19.21 -1.85
CA LYS A 50 1.30 20.03 -1.02
C LYS A 50 1.32 19.67 0.45
N ARG A 51 1.58 18.40 0.77
CA ARG A 51 1.54 17.89 2.15
C ARG A 51 2.65 16.89 2.37
N GLU A 52 3.05 16.77 3.62
CA GLU A 52 3.94 15.72 4.08
C GLU A 52 3.28 15.01 5.27
N TYR A 53 3.59 13.73 5.43
CA TYR A 53 3.26 13.00 6.63
C TYR A 53 4.50 12.23 7.09
N VAL A 54 4.77 12.29 8.39
CA VAL A 54 5.91 11.61 9.01
C VAL A 54 5.39 10.43 9.82
N TYR A 55 5.77 9.22 9.41
CA TYR A 55 5.54 7.97 10.10
C TYR A 55 6.71 7.64 11.03
N ASP A 56 6.41 7.33 12.28
CA ASP A 56 7.36 6.68 13.17
C ASP A 56 7.38 5.18 12.86
N ILE A 57 8.55 4.67 12.51
CA ILE A 57 8.77 3.26 12.17
C ILE A 57 9.56 2.52 13.24
N LYS A 58 9.85 3.19 14.36
CA LYS A 58 10.63 2.59 15.44
C LYS A 58 9.91 1.38 16.02
N ALA A 59 10.62 0.26 16.09
CA ALA A 59 10.12 -1.01 16.63
C ALA A 59 8.87 -1.56 15.93
N LYS A 60 8.61 -1.16 14.67
CA LYS A 60 7.61 -1.80 13.82
C LYS A 60 8.27 -2.80 12.89
N GLU A 61 7.57 -3.89 12.62
CA GLU A 61 7.95 -4.86 11.60
C GLU A 61 7.68 -4.27 10.20
N LEU A 62 8.41 -4.76 9.20
CA LEU A 62 8.36 -4.22 7.85
C LEU A 62 6.95 -4.31 7.23
N ASP A 63 6.29 -5.47 7.36
CA ASP A 63 4.95 -5.71 6.84
C ASP A 63 3.90 -4.78 7.46
N ASP A 64 3.96 -4.54 8.77
CA ASP A 64 3.12 -3.56 9.46
C ASP A 64 3.35 -2.14 8.92
N ILE A 65 4.62 -1.75 8.67
CA ILE A 65 4.94 -0.43 8.12
C ILE A 65 4.34 -0.26 6.73
N ILE A 66 4.53 -1.25 5.84
CA ILE A 66 4.00 -1.22 4.48
C ILE A 66 2.46 -1.23 4.49
N PHE A 67 1.83 -2.01 5.37
CA PHE A 67 0.37 -2.05 5.53
C PHE A 67 -0.20 -0.71 5.97
N ASP A 68 0.37 -0.11 7.02
CA ASP A 68 -0.08 1.16 7.59
C ASP A 68 0.10 2.32 6.61
N ILE A 69 1.30 2.46 6.04
CA ILE A 69 1.62 3.54 5.09
C ILE A 69 0.83 3.35 3.80
N GLY A 70 0.69 2.12 3.34
CA GLY A 70 -0.09 1.80 2.15
C GLY A 70 -1.56 2.19 2.29
N ASN A 71 -2.24 1.73 3.34
CA ASN A 71 -3.66 2.07 3.54
C ASN A 71 -3.85 3.57 3.84
N TYR A 72 -2.93 4.21 4.56
CA TYR A 72 -2.97 5.66 4.73
C TYR A 72 -2.84 6.40 3.40
N SER A 73 -1.88 5.98 2.57
CA SER A 73 -1.65 6.57 1.25
C SER A 73 -2.86 6.39 0.34
N LEU A 74 -3.48 5.21 0.34
CA LEU A 74 -4.73 4.96 -0.37
C LEU A 74 -5.85 5.89 0.10
N ASN A 75 -6.03 6.04 1.42
CA ASN A 75 -6.99 7.02 1.95
C ASN A 75 -6.67 8.45 1.48
N LYS A 76 -5.39 8.84 1.39
CA LYS A 76 -4.99 10.14 0.84
C LYS A 76 -5.27 10.28 -0.65
N ILE A 77 -5.12 9.22 -1.43
CA ILE A 77 -5.51 9.21 -2.85
C ILE A 77 -7.01 9.50 -2.98
N ASN A 78 -7.84 8.88 -2.13
CA ASN A 78 -9.28 9.14 -2.06
C ASN A 78 -9.61 10.58 -1.61
N GLU A 79 -8.73 11.23 -0.85
CA GLU A 79 -8.80 12.67 -0.49
C GLU A 79 -8.22 13.61 -1.56
N GLY A 80 -7.75 13.09 -2.71
CA GLY A 80 -7.18 13.89 -3.80
C GLY A 80 -5.68 14.20 -3.66
N LEU A 81 -4.94 13.38 -2.91
CA LEU A 81 -3.50 13.52 -2.66
C LEU A 81 -2.74 12.23 -3.00
N PHE A 82 -1.71 12.31 -3.84
CA PHE A 82 -0.96 11.14 -4.29
C PHE A 82 0.43 11.04 -3.63
N PRO A 83 0.82 9.88 -3.07
CA PRO A 83 2.16 9.69 -2.50
C PRO A 83 3.21 9.74 -3.62
N SER A 84 4.05 10.77 -3.63
CA SER A 84 4.94 11.07 -4.76
C SER A 84 6.43 10.90 -4.45
N LYS A 85 6.81 10.92 -3.17
CA LYS A 85 8.20 10.77 -2.75
C LYS A 85 8.24 10.23 -1.33
N VAL A 86 9.22 9.37 -1.09
CA VAL A 86 9.58 8.85 0.24
C VAL A 86 10.90 9.51 0.65
N GLU A 87 11.06 9.82 1.92
CA GLU A 87 12.33 10.26 2.50
C GLU A 87 12.59 9.49 3.79
N ASN A 88 13.74 8.82 3.85
CA ASN A 88 14.21 8.18 5.06
C ASN A 88 14.86 9.17 6.03
N MET A 89 14.38 9.19 7.28
CA MET A 89 14.86 10.05 8.36
C MET A 89 15.40 9.22 9.55
N GLY A 90 15.84 7.98 9.30
CA GLY A 90 16.32 7.03 10.31
C GLY A 90 15.17 6.25 10.93
N ASP A 91 14.79 6.57 12.16
CA ASP A 91 13.66 5.93 12.87
C ASP A 91 12.28 6.38 12.34
N LYS A 92 12.26 7.21 11.27
CA LYS A 92 11.06 7.79 10.70
C LYS A 92 11.10 7.76 9.18
N ILE A 93 9.93 7.64 8.58
CA ILE A 93 9.73 7.79 7.13
C ILE A 93 8.83 8.98 6.89
N LYS A 94 9.23 9.87 5.98
CA LYS A 94 8.37 10.95 5.49
C LYS A 94 7.83 10.59 4.11
N ILE A 95 6.51 10.72 3.94
CA ILE A 95 5.85 10.62 2.64
C ILE A 95 5.40 12.01 2.21
N HIS A 96 5.82 12.42 1.02
CA HIS A 96 5.37 13.66 0.38
C HIS A 96 4.21 13.36 -0.55
N PHE A 97 3.15 14.16 -0.41
CA PHE A 97 1.93 14.03 -1.19
C PHE A 97 1.76 15.21 -2.14
N SER A 98 1.49 14.89 -3.39
CA SER A 98 1.16 15.86 -4.44
C SER A 98 -0.35 15.94 -4.64
N LYS A 99 -0.87 17.10 -5.04
CA LYS A 99 -2.30 17.25 -5.32
C LYS A 99 -2.65 16.53 -6.62
N ILE A 100 -3.70 15.71 -6.59
CA ILE A 100 -4.26 15.06 -7.78
C ILE A 100 -5.13 16.07 -8.55
N HIS A 101 -4.86 16.24 -9.83
CA HIS A 101 -5.73 16.95 -10.76
C HIS A 101 -6.74 16.03 -11.44
N ARG A 102 -6.28 14.85 -11.86
CA ARG A 102 -7.13 13.79 -12.42
C ARG A 102 -6.47 12.42 -12.18
N LEU A 103 -7.30 11.39 -12.09
CA LEU A 103 -6.89 10.00 -12.24
C LEU A 103 -7.24 9.55 -13.66
N ASN A 104 -6.33 8.84 -14.32
CA ASN A 104 -6.56 8.38 -15.70
C ASN A 104 -7.20 6.97 -15.74
N THR A 105 -7.47 6.37 -14.58
CA THR A 105 -8.14 5.07 -14.43
C THR A 105 -9.43 5.23 -13.62
N SER A 106 -10.48 4.48 -13.94
CA SER A 106 -11.72 4.40 -13.14
C SER A 106 -11.71 3.27 -12.09
N MET A 107 -10.51 2.74 -11.78
CA MET A 107 -10.34 1.65 -10.84
C MET A 107 -10.40 2.21 -9.42
N GLU A 108 -11.22 1.58 -8.59
CA GLU A 108 -11.34 1.91 -7.17
C GLU A 108 -10.63 0.82 -6.38
N LEU A 109 -9.69 1.19 -5.52
CA LEU A 109 -9.11 0.28 -4.55
C LEU A 109 -9.79 0.51 -3.21
N LYS A 110 -10.26 -0.55 -2.57
CA LYS A 110 -10.91 -0.51 -1.26
C LYS A 110 -9.89 -0.52 -0.13
N ALA A 111 -8.87 -1.38 -0.26
CA ALA A 111 -7.88 -1.61 0.78
C ALA A 111 -6.60 -2.21 0.20
N ILE A 112 -5.55 -2.15 1.01
CA ILE A 112 -4.36 -2.97 0.83
C ILE A 112 -4.39 -4.05 1.90
N ALA A 113 -4.32 -5.31 1.49
CA ALA A 113 -4.24 -6.43 2.41
C ALA A 113 -2.85 -6.51 3.07
N TYR A 114 -2.75 -7.27 4.15
CA TYR A 114 -1.49 -7.48 4.85
C TYR A 114 -0.40 -8.02 3.89
N PRO A 115 0.75 -7.35 3.77
CA PRO A 115 1.82 -7.79 2.89
C PRO A 115 2.40 -9.14 3.30
N LYS A 116 2.82 -9.93 2.31
CA LYS A 116 3.55 -11.17 2.54
C LYS A 116 5.02 -10.98 2.20
N ILE A 117 5.89 -11.05 3.22
CA ILE A 117 7.34 -11.02 3.02
C ILE A 117 7.78 -12.31 2.31
N ILE A 118 8.46 -12.17 1.18
CA ILE A 118 9.01 -13.28 0.38
C ILE A 118 10.49 -13.45 0.67
N GLN A 119 11.20 -12.34 0.82
CA GLN A 119 12.61 -12.29 1.14
C GLN A 119 12.88 -11.06 2.01
N ASN A 120 13.53 -11.24 3.17
CA ASN A 120 13.74 -10.17 4.13
C ASN A 120 15.15 -9.54 4.06
N GLU A 121 16.04 -10.11 3.24
CA GLU A 121 17.44 -9.66 3.13
C GLU A 121 17.87 -9.50 1.67
N ASN A 122 18.30 -8.27 1.34
CA ASN A 122 18.93 -7.77 0.13
C ASN A 122 18.82 -8.60 -1.18
N PRO A 123 17.87 -8.29 -2.09
CA PRO A 123 16.82 -7.29 -1.92
C PRO A 123 15.72 -7.81 -0.98
N ILE A 124 15.12 -6.89 -0.23
CA ILE A 124 13.83 -7.12 0.40
C ILE A 124 12.81 -7.33 -0.73
N LYS A 125 11.99 -8.38 -0.63
CA LYS A 125 10.90 -8.66 -1.56
C LYS A 125 9.63 -9.00 -0.79
N MET A 126 8.52 -8.43 -1.21
CA MET A 126 7.22 -8.75 -0.62
C MET A 126 6.10 -8.66 -1.64
N HIS A 127 5.06 -9.45 -1.42
CA HIS A 127 3.83 -9.38 -2.19
C HIS A 127 2.81 -8.50 -1.46
N VAL A 128 2.24 -7.55 -2.20
CA VAL A 128 1.16 -6.70 -1.72
C VAL A 128 -0.06 -6.95 -2.60
N ILE A 129 -1.21 -7.07 -1.95
CA ILE A 129 -2.48 -7.35 -2.61
C ILE A 129 -3.38 -6.14 -2.42
N PHE A 130 -3.90 -5.60 -3.52
CA PHE A 130 -4.86 -4.52 -3.55
C PHE A 130 -6.26 -5.10 -3.79
N ASP A 131 -7.16 -4.85 -2.84
CA ASP A 131 -8.58 -5.20 -2.95
C ASP A 131 -9.29 -4.14 -3.80
N VAL A 132 -9.94 -4.58 -4.88
CA VAL A 132 -10.63 -3.76 -5.91
C VAL A 132 -12.13 -3.80 -5.67
#